data_AF-A0A3F3A586-F1
#
_entry.id   AF-A0A3F3A586-F1
#
_cell.length_a   1.000
_cell.length_b   1.000
_cell.length_c   1.000
_cell.angle_alpha   90.00
_cell.angle_beta   90.00
_cell.angle_gamma   90.00
#
_symmetry.space_group_name_H-M   'P 1'
#
loop_
_entity.id
_entity.type
_entity.pdbx_description
1 polymer ?
#
loop_
_entity_poly.entity_id
_entity_poly.type
_entity_poly.pdbx_seq_one_letter_code
_entity_poly.pdbx_strand_id
1 'polypeptide(L)'
;MLTKKQIMNNLSIVFNKKISILQFKDVKNEIRDTEQKLVEINEMWAFITSLAKGAEYLENKKIQQKLIYKIIIRKTSIEINQSMFIKYEEKLFNIKDIVDINSPYITLFVEEKESEQNK
;
A
#
# COMPACT_ATOMS: atom_id res chain seq x y z
N MET A 1 -19.76 -19.33 -7.45
CA MET A 1 -18.99 -19.37 -8.71
C MET A 1 -18.70 -17.94 -9.12
N LEU A 2 -17.43 -17.55 -9.24
CA LEU A 2 -17.05 -16.22 -9.71
C LEU A 2 -17.31 -16.13 -11.23
N THR A 3 -17.82 -14.98 -11.69
CA THR A 3 -18.18 -14.80 -13.11
C THR A 3 -16.93 -14.71 -14.01
N LYS A 4 -17.02 -15.15 -15.27
CA LYS A 4 -15.92 -15.04 -16.25
C LYS A 4 -15.39 -13.60 -16.38
N LYS A 5 -16.22 -12.59 -16.17
CA LYS A 5 -15.83 -11.17 -16.13
C LYS A 5 -14.93 -10.82 -14.95
N GLN A 6 -15.20 -11.38 -13.75
CA GLN A 6 -14.32 -11.25 -12.58
C GLN A 6 -12.98 -11.98 -12.78
N ILE A 7 -12.97 -13.10 -13.51
CA ILE A 7 -11.75 -13.83 -13.86
C ILE A 7 -10.94 -13.07 -14.92
N MET A 8 -11.59 -12.48 -15.93
CA MET A 8 -10.93 -11.70 -16.99
C MET A 8 -10.33 -10.39 -16.48
N ASN A 9 -10.94 -9.72 -15.51
CA ASN A 9 -10.35 -8.53 -14.88
C ASN A 9 -9.07 -8.82 -14.07
N ASN A 10 -8.82 -10.08 -13.68
CA ASN A 10 -7.58 -10.48 -13.02
C ASN A 10 -6.44 -10.80 -14.01
N LEU A 11 -6.74 -10.97 -15.31
CA LEU A 11 -5.78 -11.49 -16.29
C LEU A 11 -4.91 -10.42 -16.97
N SER A 12 -5.18 -9.13 -16.75
CA SER A 12 -4.42 -8.01 -17.32
C SER A 12 -3.80 -7.09 -16.25
N ILE A 13 -3.54 -7.63 -15.05
CA ILE A 13 -2.78 -6.92 -14.02
C ILE A 13 -1.29 -7.05 -14.34
N VAL A 14 -0.69 -5.96 -14.87
CA VAL A 14 0.75 -5.88 -15.12
C VAL A 14 1.43 -5.22 -13.93
N PHE A 15 2.34 -5.94 -13.28
CA PHE A 15 3.16 -5.44 -12.17
C PHE A 15 4.35 -4.63 -12.70
N ASN A 16 4.13 -3.38 -13.08
CA ASN A 16 5.14 -2.52 -13.69
C ASN A 16 5.59 -1.36 -12.79
N LYS A 17 5.11 -1.30 -11.54
CA LYS A 17 5.49 -0.25 -10.58
C LYS A 17 6.39 -0.83 -9.51
N LYS A 18 7.60 -0.30 -9.36
CA LYS A 18 8.54 -0.73 -8.32
C LYS A 18 8.21 0.04 -7.03
N ILE A 19 7.94 -0.68 -5.95
CA ILE A 19 7.63 -0.11 -4.64
C ILE A 19 8.60 -0.61 -3.59
N SER A 20 8.79 0.19 -2.55
CA SER A 20 9.52 -0.20 -1.35
C SER A 20 8.56 -0.29 -0.17
N ILE A 21 8.70 -1.34 0.64
CA ILE A 21 7.99 -1.49 1.91
C ILE A 21 8.92 -0.99 3.00
N LEU A 22 8.41 -0.12 3.86
CA LEU A 22 9.15 0.47 4.98
C LEU A 22 8.45 0.17 6.31
N GLN A 23 9.26 0.06 7.35
CA GLN A 23 8.81 -0.17 8.71
C GLN A 23 9.63 0.67 9.67
N PHE A 24 9.00 1.16 10.75
CA PHE A 24 9.76 1.74 11.86
C PHE A 24 10.56 0.66 12.56
N LYS A 25 11.85 0.90 12.72
CA LYS A 25 12.75 0.10 13.54
C LYS A 25 13.40 0.96 14.60
N ASP A 26 13.51 0.40 15.78
CA ASP A 26 14.25 0.99 16.89
C ASP A 26 15.75 0.89 16.61
N VAL A 27 16.40 2.03 16.46
CA VAL A 27 17.84 2.14 16.26
C VAL A 27 18.44 2.83 17.48
N LYS A 28 19.43 2.19 18.09
CA LYS A 28 20.18 2.79 19.19
C LYS A 28 21.11 3.87 18.66
N ASN A 29 21.00 5.08 19.18
CA ASN A 29 21.90 6.17 18.88
C ASN A 29 23.17 6.09 19.78
N GLU A 30 24.18 6.88 19.46
CA GLU A 30 25.50 6.94 20.12
C GLU A 30 25.39 7.23 21.63
N ILE A 31 24.28 7.83 22.07
CA ILE A 31 23.98 8.18 23.46
C ILE A 31 23.15 7.09 24.18
N ARG A 32 23.03 5.89 23.59
CA ARG A 32 22.17 4.77 24.08
C ARG A 32 20.67 5.08 24.13
N ASP A 33 20.26 6.16 23.49
CA ASP A 33 18.85 6.48 23.28
C ASP A 33 18.26 5.62 22.15
N THR A 34 16.94 5.41 22.15
CA THR A 34 16.24 4.56 21.17
C THR A 34 15.42 5.44 20.24
N GLU A 35 15.86 5.55 18.99
CA GLU A 35 15.17 6.34 17.98
C GLU A 35 14.43 5.43 16.99
N GLN A 36 13.18 5.77 16.68
CA GLN A 36 12.43 5.09 15.62
C GLN A 36 12.82 5.65 14.26
N LYS A 37 13.51 4.84 13.45
CA LYS A 37 13.85 5.18 12.07
C LYS A 37 13.04 4.36 11.11
N LEU A 38 12.55 5.01 10.05
CA LEU A 38 11.85 4.34 8.97
C LEU A 38 12.88 3.66 8.07
N VAL A 39 12.86 2.33 8.04
CA VAL A 39 13.84 1.50 7.31
C VAL A 39 13.12 0.73 6.22
N GLU A 40 13.72 0.67 5.03
CA GLU A 40 13.25 -0.18 3.94
C GLU A 40 13.50 -1.65 4.26
N ILE A 41 12.45 -2.46 4.24
CA ILE A 41 12.51 -3.88 4.56
C ILE A 41 12.49 -4.77 3.32
N ASN A 42 11.88 -4.29 2.22
CA ASN A 42 11.76 -5.04 0.98
C ASN A 42 11.42 -4.14 -0.20
N GLU A 43 11.75 -4.60 -1.39
CA GLU A 43 11.44 -3.94 -2.65
C GLU A 43 10.77 -4.93 -3.61
N MET A 44 9.69 -4.52 -4.27
CA MET A 44 8.96 -5.42 -5.16
C MET A 44 8.16 -4.70 -6.24
N TRP A 45 7.73 -5.48 -7.24
CA TRP A 45 6.83 -5.00 -8.28
C TRP A 45 5.37 -5.10 -7.84
N ALA A 46 4.64 -4.00 -8.06
CA ALA A 46 3.26 -3.80 -7.72
C ALA A 46 2.46 -3.32 -8.94
N PHE A 47 1.16 -3.48 -8.85
CA PHE A 47 0.19 -2.77 -9.68
C PHE A 47 -0.45 -1.68 -8.82
N ILE A 48 -0.46 -0.44 -9.33
CA ILE A 48 -1.00 0.72 -8.60
C ILE A 48 -2.11 1.33 -9.45
N THR A 49 -3.29 1.52 -8.85
CA THR A 49 -4.40 2.27 -9.44
C THR A 49 -5.01 3.22 -8.42
N SER A 50 -5.41 4.42 -8.83
CA SER A 50 -6.21 5.29 -7.98
C SER A 50 -7.67 4.83 -7.98
N LEU A 51 -8.33 4.86 -6.82
CA LEU A 51 -9.76 4.54 -6.72
C LEU A 51 -10.65 5.70 -7.19
N ALA A 52 -10.06 6.84 -7.56
CA ALA A 52 -10.77 8.01 -8.07
C ALA A 52 -11.49 7.78 -9.42
N LYS A 53 -11.24 6.68 -10.13
CA LYS A 53 -11.92 6.31 -11.38
C LYS A 53 -12.76 5.05 -11.20
N GLY A 54 -13.93 5.16 -10.57
CA GLY A 54 -14.91 4.08 -10.59
C GLY A 54 -16.03 4.31 -9.59
N ALA A 55 -17.27 4.29 -10.08
CA ALA A 55 -18.51 4.48 -9.34
C ALA A 55 -18.80 3.44 -8.23
N GLU A 56 -17.82 2.65 -7.80
CA GLU A 56 -18.01 1.51 -6.89
C GLU A 56 -17.81 1.82 -5.39
N TYR A 57 -17.39 3.03 -5.01
CA TYR A 57 -17.18 3.39 -3.59
C TYR A 57 -18.25 4.34 -3.01
N LEU A 58 -19.22 4.77 -3.82
CA LEU A 58 -20.12 5.88 -3.47
C LEU A 58 -21.37 5.50 -2.65
N GLU A 59 -21.54 4.25 -2.24
CA GLU A 59 -22.75 3.86 -1.49
C GLU A 59 -22.57 3.78 0.03
N ASN A 60 -21.36 3.58 0.57
CA ASN A 60 -21.24 3.28 2.01
C ASN A 60 -20.36 4.19 2.87
N LYS A 61 -19.58 5.13 2.31
CA LYS A 61 -18.68 5.97 3.13
C LYS A 61 -18.58 7.41 2.61
N LYS A 62 -19.38 8.32 3.19
CA LYS A 62 -19.17 9.80 3.20
C LYS A 62 -17.88 10.16 3.97
N ILE A 63 -16.74 9.58 3.59
CA ILE A 63 -15.49 9.69 4.35
C ILE A 63 -14.45 10.33 3.45
N GLN A 64 -14.29 11.64 3.65
CA GLN A 64 -13.15 12.51 3.37
C GLN A 64 -12.49 12.37 1.99
N GLN A 65 -12.33 13.50 1.30
CA GLN A 65 -11.67 13.65 0.00
C GLN A 65 -10.14 13.35 0.04
N LYS A 66 -9.69 12.30 0.75
CA LYS A 66 -8.33 11.79 0.64
C LYS A 66 -8.29 10.77 -0.48
N LEU A 67 -7.39 10.98 -1.43
CA LEU A 67 -7.18 10.07 -2.56
C LEU A 67 -6.68 8.72 -2.03
N ILE A 68 -7.55 7.70 -2.07
CA ILE A 68 -7.18 6.32 -1.73
C ILE A 68 -6.67 5.63 -3.00
N TYR A 69 -5.49 5.03 -2.90
CA TYR A 69 -4.89 4.21 -3.93
C TYR A 69 -5.05 2.74 -3.59
N LYS A 70 -5.26 1.93 -4.62
CA LYS A 70 -5.26 0.48 -4.55
C LYS A 70 -3.94 -0.03 -5.10
N ILE A 71 -3.16 -0.69 -4.26
CA ILE A 71 -1.90 -1.33 -4.61
C ILE A 71 -2.09 -2.84 -4.52
N ILE A 72 -1.81 -3.56 -5.60
CA ILE A 72 -1.85 -5.02 -5.63
C ILE A 72 -0.41 -5.51 -5.71
N ILE A 73 -0.06 -6.42 -4.80
CA ILE A 73 1.26 -7.07 -4.75
C ILE A 73 1.12 -8.57 -4.63
N ARG A 74 2.18 -9.28 -5.01
CA ARG A 74 2.32 -10.71 -4.73
C ARG A 74 2.57 -10.92 -3.24
N LYS A 75 2.02 -11.98 -2.66
CA LYS A 75 2.41 -12.40 -1.32
C LYS A 75 3.90 -12.70 -1.30
N THR A 76 4.56 -12.19 -0.28
CA THR A 76 5.97 -12.49 0.00
C THR A 76 6.05 -13.19 1.35
N SER A 77 7.24 -13.66 1.73
CA SER A 77 7.45 -14.25 3.06
C SER A 77 7.32 -13.22 4.20
N ILE A 78 7.22 -11.93 3.88
CA ILE A 78 7.07 -10.86 4.86
C ILE A 78 5.58 -10.64 5.11
N GLU A 79 5.20 -10.67 6.38
CA GLU A 79 3.84 -10.32 6.81
C GLU A 79 3.66 -8.80 6.75
N ILE A 80 2.76 -8.34 5.89
CA ILE A 80 2.47 -6.92 5.71
C ILE A 80 1.33 -6.54 6.64
N ASN A 81 1.52 -5.45 7.38
CA ASN A 81 0.54 -4.94 8.34
C ASN A 81 0.30 -3.42 8.14
N GLN A 82 -0.74 -2.89 8.79
CA GLN A 82 -1.14 -1.47 8.68
C GLN A 82 -0.13 -0.49 9.32
N SER A 83 0.82 -0.97 10.13
CA SER A 83 1.88 -0.13 10.71
C SER A 83 3.04 0.14 9.74
N MET A 84 3.07 -0.58 8.61
CA MET A 84 4.06 -0.40 7.56
C MET A 84 3.66 0.71 6.59
N PHE A 85 4.64 1.17 5.83
CA PHE A 85 4.50 2.21 4.82
C PHE A 85 4.93 1.68 3.47
N ILE A 86 4.33 2.23 2.41
CA ILE A 86 4.74 1.96 1.03
C ILE A 86 5.35 3.23 0.47
N LYS A 87 6.56 3.14 -0.06
CA LYS A 87 7.17 4.21 -0.86
C LYS A 87 7.08 3.85 -2.33
N TYR A 88 6.57 4.78 -3.11
CA TYR A 88 6.56 4.70 -4.56
C TYR A 88 7.01 6.05 -5.10
N GLU A 89 8.08 6.04 -5.89
CA GLU A 89 8.76 7.27 -6.34
C GLU A 89 9.15 8.15 -5.13
N GLU A 90 8.77 9.42 -5.13
CA GLU A 90 9.04 10.38 -4.04
C GLU A 90 7.90 10.46 -3.02
N LYS A 91 6.90 9.58 -3.13
CA LYS A 91 5.70 9.59 -2.29
C LYS A 91 5.73 8.47 -1.26
N LEU A 92 5.29 8.80 -0.05
CA LEU A 92 5.09 7.84 1.03
C LEU A 92 3.59 7.63 1.23
N PHE A 93 3.19 6.37 1.41
CA PHE A 93 1.82 5.97 1.57
C PHE A 93 1.62 5.20 2.88
N ASN A 94 0.53 5.51 3.58
CA ASN A 94 0.09 4.78 4.77
C ASN A 94 -0.85 3.66 4.35
N ILE A 95 -0.63 2.45 4.87
CA ILE A 95 -1.53 1.32 4.63
C ILE A 95 -2.77 1.48 5.54
N LYS A 96 -3.95 1.62 4.94
CA LYS A 96 -5.23 1.74 5.66
C LYS A 96 -5.96 0.44 5.80
N ASP A 97 -5.91 -0.39 4.77
CA ASP A 97 -6.62 -1.66 4.78
C ASP A 97 -5.88 -2.68 3.93
N ILE A 98 -5.98 -3.95 4.33
CA ILE A 98 -5.33 -5.07 3.69
C ILE A 98 -6.39 -6.13 3.42
N VAL A 99 -6.55 -6.46 2.14
CA VAL A 99 -7.57 -7.39 1.67
C VAL A 99 -6.91 -8.54 0.94
N ASP A 100 -7.07 -9.74 1.50
CA ASP A 100 -6.53 -11.00 1.01
C ASP A 100 -7.66 -11.90 0.47
N ILE A 101 -8.17 -11.56 -0.71
CA ILE A 101 -9.28 -12.30 -1.34
C ILE A 101 -8.75 -13.36 -2.33
N ASN A 102 -7.66 -13.08 -3.03
CA ASN A 102 -7.18 -13.89 -4.15
C ASN A 102 -5.69 -14.23 -4.01
N SER A 103 -5.37 -15.30 -3.28
CA SER A 103 -4.01 -15.87 -3.30
C SER A 103 -3.59 -16.17 -4.75
N PRO A 104 -2.37 -15.80 -5.20
CA PRO A 104 -1.20 -15.39 -4.44
C PRO A 104 -1.03 -13.87 -4.26
N TYR A 105 -2.08 -13.06 -4.44
CA TYR A 105 -2.00 -11.61 -4.39
C TYR A 105 -2.72 -11.05 -3.16
N ILE A 106 -2.25 -9.91 -2.68
CA ILE A 106 -2.92 -9.11 -1.66
C ILE A 106 -3.18 -7.71 -2.21
N THR A 107 -4.30 -7.14 -1.79
CA THR A 107 -4.71 -5.79 -2.14
C THR A 107 -4.50 -4.90 -0.91
N LEU A 108 -3.70 -3.85 -1.08
CA LEU A 108 -3.49 -2.81 -0.10
C LEU A 108 -4.28 -1.58 -0.50
N PHE A 109 -5.05 -1.03 0.43
CA PHE A 109 -5.65 0.28 0.30
C PHE A 109 -4.76 1.26 1.04
N VAL A 110 -4.20 2.22 0.32
CA VAL A 110 -3.22 3.14 0.86
C VAL A 110 -3.65 4.57 0.62
N GLU A 111 -3.30 5.46 1.54
CA GLU A 111 -3.42 6.91 1.36
C GLU A 111 -2.04 7.52 1.25
N GLU A 112 -1.91 8.60 0.47
CA GLU A 112 -0.68 9.39 0.47
C GLU A 112 -0.50 10.04 1.85
N LYS A 113 0.65 9.81 2.48
CA LYS A 113 1.04 10.52 3.70
C LYS A 113 1.47 11.91 3.28
N GLU A 114 0.65 12.90 3.57
CA GLU A 114 1.05 14.30 3.45
C GLU A 114 2.34 14.47 4.26
N SER A 115 3.42 14.77 3.56
CA SER A 115 4.64 15.21 4.23
C SER A 115 4.29 16.58 4.79
N GLU A 116 4.32 16.73 6.12
CA GLU A 116 4.28 18.04 6.76
C GLU A 116 5.50 18.83 6.30
N GLN A 117 5.40 19.45 5.11
CA GLN A 117 6.31 20.48 4.65
C GLN A 117 5.55 21.81 4.69
N ASN A 118 6.11 22.72 5.49
CA ASN A 118 5.72 24.10 5.84
C ASN A 118 4.93 24.17 7.15
N LYS A 119 5.56 24.43 8.32
CA LYS A 119 6.42 25.57 8.71
C LYS A 119 5.69 26.90 8.64
#